data_AF-A0A2H9QHN2-F1
#
_entry.id   AF-A0A2H9QHN2-F1
#
_cell.length_a   1.000
_cell.length_b   1.000
_cell.length_c   1.000
_cell.angle_alpha   90.00
_cell.angle_beta   90.00
_cell.angle_gamma   90.00
#
_symmetry.space_group_name_H-M   'P 1'
#
loop_
_entity.id
_entity.type
_entity.pdbx_description
1 polymer ?
#
loop_
_entity_poly.entity_id
_entity_poly.type
_entity_poly.pdbx_seq_one_letter_code
_entity_poly.pdbx_strand_id
1 'polypeptide(L)'
;MGFITFISYSPLIENMDNVLHLIFGNHPKSGTIKSRAEIILRFLKSRVDWVALDDIEKEINISRQDNPSMFYKPLSAMKKWRLVDSVRRATGRTRQGNNTYTTYYKWTPERFLVYLRDTLHAKCETELKMFK
;
A
#
# COMPACT_ATOMS: atom_id res chain seq x y z
N MET A 1 14.55 -15.30 30.59
CA MET A 1 13.35 -14.69 29.96
C MET A 1 13.61 -14.56 28.48
N GLY A 2 13.15 -15.51 27.67
CA GLY A 2 13.29 -15.47 26.21
C GLY A 2 12.15 -14.66 25.61
N PHE A 3 12.48 -13.60 24.88
CA PHE A 3 11.53 -12.86 24.07
C PHE A 3 11.06 -13.76 22.93
N ILE A 4 9.83 -14.24 22.98
CA ILE A 4 9.16 -14.84 21.82
C ILE A 4 8.82 -13.67 20.90
N THR A 5 9.65 -13.48 19.88
CA THR A 5 9.34 -12.61 18.75
C THR A 5 8.13 -13.20 18.04
N PHE A 6 6.95 -12.66 18.30
CA PHE A 6 5.77 -12.91 17.46
C PHE A 6 6.05 -12.27 16.09
N ILE A 7 6.74 -13.00 15.22
CA ILE A 7 6.68 -12.74 13.78
C ILE A 7 5.24 -13.08 13.41
N SER A 8 4.41 -12.06 13.18
CA SER A 8 3.05 -12.30 12.70
C SER A 8 3.13 -13.01 11.35
N TYR A 9 2.85 -14.30 11.36
CA TYR A 9 2.68 -15.10 10.16
C TYR A 9 1.42 -14.58 9.45
N SER A 10 1.61 -13.68 8.49
CA SER A 10 0.54 -13.26 7.61
C SER A 10 0.60 -14.11 6.34
N PRO A 11 -0.38 -14.99 6.04
CA PRO A 11 -0.39 -15.84 4.83
C PRO A 11 -0.42 -15.03 3.51
N LEU A 12 -0.61 -13.71 3.59
CA LEU A 12 -0.43 -12.77 2.47
C LEU A 12 1.03 -12.68 1.99
N ILE A 13 1.99 -13.10 2.82
CA ILE A 13 3.43 -13.08 2.49
C ILE A 13 3.78 -14.10 1.41
N GLU A 14 3.21 -15.31 1.49
CA GLU A 14 3.43 -16.39 0.52
C GLU A 14 2.66 -16.15 -0.79
N ASN A 15 1.71 -15.21 -0.79
CA ASN A 15 0.78 -14.94 -1.89
C ASN A 15 0.88 -13.50 -2.43
N MET A 16 2.03 -12.83 -2.26
CA MET A 16 2.17 -11.42 -2.65
C MET A 16 1.90 -11.20 -4.14
N ASP A 17 2.30 -12.15 -5.00
CA ASP A 17 1.99 -12.11 -6.42
C ASP A 17 0.48 -12.12 -6.67
N ASN A 18 -0.27 -12.99 -6.00
CA ASN A 18 -1.73 -13.06 -6.10
C ASN A 18 -2.39 -11.75 -5.67
N VAL A 19 -1.89 -11.13 -4.59
CA VAL A 19 -2.37 -9.83 -4.11
C VAL A 19 -2.09 -8.73 -5.15
N LEU A 20 -0.89 -8.69 -5.74
CA LEU A 20 -0.54 -7.73 -6.77
C LEU A 20 -1.33 -7.96 -8.07
N HIS A 21 -1.60 -9.20 -8.44
CA HIS A 21 -2.48 -9.54 -9.55
C HIS A 21 -3.91 -9.06 -9.31
N LEU A 22 -4.43 -9.19 -8.09
CA LEU A 22 -5.74 -8.68 -7.73
C LEU A 22 -5.81 -7.15 -7.83
N ILE A 23 -4.80 -6.45 -7.31
CA ILE A 23 -4.79 -4.98 -7.24
C ILE A 23 -4.57 -4.33 -8.60
N PHE A 24 -3.66 -4.87 -9.41
CA PHE A 24 -3.21 -4.25 -10.66
C PHE A 24 -3.74 -4.96 -11.93
N GLY A 25 -4.47 -6.06 -11.79
CA GLY A 25 -4.99 -6.87 -12.89
C GLY A 25 -3.90 -7.65 -13.62
N ASN A 26 -4.23 -8.31 -14.74
CA ASN A 26 -3.27 -9.13 -15.52
C ASN A 26 -2.81 -8.47 -16.84
N HIS A 27 -2.91 -7.14 -16.94
CA HIS A 27 -2.58 -6.46 -18.20
C HIS A 27 -1.06 -6.39 -18.42
N PRO A 28 -0.50 -6.64 -19.62
CA PRO A 28 0.95 -6.62 -19.86
C PRO A 28 1.64 -5.32 -19.46
N LYS A 29 0.99 -4.17 -19.73
CA LYS A 29 1.48 -2.83 -19.32
C LYS A 29 1.52 -2.60 -17.80
N SER A 30 0.96 -3.51 -16.99
CA SER A 30 0.99 -3.42 -15.52
C SER A 30 2.27 -3.99 -14.90
N GLY A 31 3.08 -4.75 -15.65
CA GLY A 31 4.27 -5.44 -15.13
C GLY A 31 5.20 -4.49 -14.37
N THR A 32 5.57 -3.36 -14.98
CA THR A 32 6.46 -2.38 -14.34
C THR A 32 5.85 -1.79 -13.07
N ILE A 33 4.54 -1.50 -13.06
CA ILE A 33 3.85 -0.95 -11.87
C ILE A 33 3.80 -2.00 -10.75
N LYS A 34 3.55 -3.27 -11.08
CA LYS A 34 3.56 -4.38 -10.11
C LYS A 34 4.93 -4.57 -9.48
N SER A 35 6.00 -4.62 -10.27
CA SER A 35 7.36 -4.77 -9.72
C SER A 35 7.70 -3.63 -8.76
N ARG A 36 7.26 -2.39 -9.05
CA ARG A 36 7.44 -1.26 -8.12
C ARG A 36 6.58 -1.41 -6.88
N ALA A 37 5.32 -1.81 -7.01
CA ALA A 37 4.47 -2.08 -5.87
C ALA A 37 5.07 -3.17 -4.98
N GLU A 38 5.64 -4.22 -5.56
CA GLU A 38 6.32 -5.30 -4.82
C GLU A 38 7.50 -4.78 -3.99
N ILE A 39 8.39 -3.97 -4.59
CA ILE A 39 9.52 -3.35 -3.89
C ILE A 39 9.01 -2.51 -2.71
N ILE A 40 8.01 -1.65 -2.95
CA ILE A 40 7.40 -0.81 -1.91
C ILE A 40 6.82 -1.68 -0.79
N LEU A 41 6.09 -2.75 -1.13
CA LEU A 41 5.48 -3.62 -0.13
C LEU A 41 6.52 -4.37 0.70
N ARG A 42 7.57 -4.89 0.07
CA ARG A 42 8.69 -5.54 0.78
C ARG A 42 9.34 -4.56 1.76
N PHE A 43 9.53 -3.31 1.34
CA PHE A 43 10.09 -2.26 2.19
C PHE A 43 9.17 -1.85 3.33
N LEU A 44 7.88 -1.60 3.06
CA LEU A 44 6.93 -1.25 4.11
C LEU A 44 6.73 -2.38 5.10
N LYS A 45 6.76 -3.63 4.65
CA LYS A 45 6.62 -4.82 5.49
C LYS A 45 7.82 -5.00 6.43
N SER A 46 9.03 -4.64 6.01
CA SER A 46 10.22 -4.71 6.87
C SER A 46 10.24 -3.63 7.96
N ARG A 47 9.26 -2.70 7.94
CA ARG A 47 9.11 -1.62 8.92
C ARG A 47 7.86 -1.85 9.77
N VAL A 48 8.02 -1.80 11.09
CA VAL A 48 6.89 -1.88 12.04
C VAL A 48 6.07 -0.57 12.04
N ASP A 49 6.75 0.54 11.79
CA ASP A 49 6.21 1.89 11.91
C ASP A 49 5.85 2.56 10.57
N TRP A 50 5.25 3.75 10.70
CA TRP A 50 4.93 4.63 9.58
C TRP A 50 6.20 5.09 8.85
N VAL A 51 6.24 4.90 7.54
CA VAL A 51 7.40 5.23 6.68
C VAL A 51 7.13 6.51 5.91
N ALA A 52 8.07 7.46 5.93
CA ALA A 52 7.93 8.70 5.19
C ALA A 52 8.00 8.47 3.67
N LEU A 53 7.25 9.26 2.91
CA LEU A 53 7.24 9.19 1.44
C LEU A 53 8.64 9.36 0.83
N ASP A 54 9.47 10.20 1.45
CA ASP A 54 10.84 10.46 0.99
C ASP A 54 11.75 9.23 1.16
N ASP A 55 11.48 8.36 2.14
CA ASP A 55 12.23 7.11 2.31
C ASP A 55 11.79 6.05 1.30
N ILE A 56 10.49 6.03 0.96
CA ILE A 56 9.98 5.19 -0.14
C ILE A 56 10.62 5.62 -1.46
N GLU A 57 10.81 6.92 -1.70
CA GLU A 57 11.46 7.46 -2.88
C GLU A 57 12.90 6.99 -3.05
N LYS A 58 13.66 6.99 -1.95
CA LYS A 58 15.01 6.44 -1.93
C LYS A 58 15.02 4.94 -2.22
N GLU A 59 14.09 4.19 -1.64
CA GLU A 59 14.03 2.74 -1.78
C GLU A 59 13.73 2.30 -3.23
N ILE A 60 12.76 2.94 -3.88
CA ILE A 60 12.38 2.54 -5.25
C ILE A 60 13.29 3.14 -6.32
N ASN A 61 14.21 4.03 -5.92
CA ASN A 61 15.13 4.76 -6.80
C ASN A 61 14.45 5.40 -8.01
N ILE A 62 13.30 6.03 -7.77
CA ILE A 62 12.54 6.79 -8.77
C ILE A 62 12.15 8.11 -8.15
N SER A 63 12.63 9.20 -8.75
CA SER A 63 12.21 10.55 -8.40
C SER A 63 10.74 10.76 -8.71
N ARG A 64 9.99 11.25 -7.72
CA ARG A 64 8.58 11.65 -7.90
C ARG A 64 8.44 12.88 -8.80
N GLN A 65 9.52 13.63 -9.03
CA GLN A 65 9.54 14.77 -9.96
C GLN A 65 9.74 14.30 -11.40
N ASP A 66 10.65 13.34 -11.60
CA ASP A 66 11.01 12.87 -12.95
C ASP A 66 9.97 11.90 -13.51
N ASN A 67 9.39 11.03 -12.67
CA ASN A 67 8.35 10.10 -13.09
C ASN A 67 7.20 9.98 -12.06
N PRO A 68 6.36 11.03 -11.93
CA PRO A 68 5.28 11.08 -10.94
C PRO A 68 4.28 9.94 -11.12
N SER A 69 3.93 9.59 -12.37
CA SER A 69 3.00 8.52 -12.66
C SER A 69 3.50 7.18 -12.12
N MET A 70 4.75 6.83 -12.38
CA MET A 70 5.32 5.55 -11.93
C MET A 70 5.54 5.50 -10.43
N PHE A 71 5.70 6.66 -9.78
CA PHE A 71 5.84 6.78 -8.34
C PHE A 71 4.50 6.64 -7.59
N TYR A 72 3.49 7.44 -7.97
CA TYR A 72 2.24 7.54 -7.21
C TYR A 72 1.22 6.45 -7.56
N LYS A 73 1.23 5.90 -8.79
CA LYS A 73 0.25 4.87 -9.18
C LYS A 73 0.31 3.61 -8.32
N PRO A 74 1.48 3.02 -8.02
CA PRO A 74 1.57 1.88 -7.10
C PRO A 74 0.93 2.18 -5.74
N LEU A 75 1.33 3.30 -5.11
CA LEU A 75 0.84 3.71 -3.79
C LEU A 75 -0.67 3.97 -3.77
N SER A 76 -1.16 4.66 -4.81
CA SER A 76 -2.59 4.98 -4.95
C SER A 76 -3.44 3.72 -5.11
N ALA A 77 -3.00 2.78 -5.95
CA ALA A 77 -3.70 1.52 -6.15
C ALA A 77 -3.74 0.69 -4.85
N MET A 78 -2.59 0.50 -4.19
CA MET A 78 -2.54 -0.26 -2.93
C MET A 78 -3.38 0.40 -1.82
N LYS A 79 -3.43 1.74 -1.79
CA LYS A 79 -4.27 2.49 -0.83
C LYS A 79 -5.77 2.30 -1.11
N LYS A 80 -6.17 2.31 -2.39
CA LYS A 80 -7.57 2.08 -2.78
C LYS A 80 -8.10 0.74 -2.25
N TRP A 81 -7.25 -0.28 -2.27
CA TRP A 81 -7.57 -1.60 -1.74
C TRP A 81 -7.36 -1.75 -0.22
N ARG A 82 -6.98 -0.69 0.49
CA ARG A 82 -6.67 -0.70 1.94
C ARG A 82 -5.48 -1.59 2.32
N LEU A 83 -4.63 -1.96 1.36
CA LEU A 83 -3.41 -2.72 1.60
C LEU A 83 -2.33 -1.88 2.29
N VAL A 84 -2.28 -0.60 1.92
CA VAL A 84 -1.49 0.41 2.62
C VAL A 84 -2.40 1.53 3.07
N ASP A 85 -2.06 2.14 4.21
CA ASP A 85 -2.70 3.38 4.65
C ASP A 85 -1.73 4.56 4.52
N SER A 86 -2.27 5.78 4.48
CA SER A 86 -1.45 6.98 4.46
C SER A 86 -1.97 8.09 5.35
N VAL A 87 -1.06 8.78 6.04
CA VAL A 87 -1.37 9.93 6.90
C VAL A 87 -0.44 11.09 6.57
N ARG A 88 -0.98 12.31 6.55
CA ARG A 88 -0.19 13.53 6.38
C ARG A 88 0.09 14.12 7.76
N ARG A 89 1.36 14.36 8.08
CA ARG A 89 1.79 14.95 9.36
C ARG A 89 2.62 16.20 9.11
N ALA A 90 2.48 17.19 9.99
CA ALA A 90 3.37 18.34 9.99
C ALA A 90 4.76 17.88 10.47
N THR A 91 5.79 18.19 9.70
CA THR A 91 7.18 17.77 9.95
C THR A 91 8.11 18.93 10.25
N GLY A 92 7.65 20.16 10.05
CA GLY A 92 8.40 21.36 10.40
C GLY A 92 7.71 22.62 9.93
N ARG A 93 8.44 23.73 9.96
CA ARG A 93 8.06 25.00 9.34
C ARG A 93 9.12 25.42 8.34
N THR A 94 8.69 25.99 7.23
CA THR A 94 9.59 26.64 6.28
C THR A 94 10.15 27.93 6.89
N ARG A 95 11.22 28.47 6.31
CA ARG A 95 11.79 29.77 6.70
C ARG A 95 10.79 30.93 6.59
N GLN A 96 9.73 30.76 5.81
CA GLN A 96 8.62 31.72 5.63
C GLN A 96 7.48 31.50 6.65
N GLY A 97 7.62 30.59 7.62
CA GLY A 97 6.62 30.33 8.66
C GLY A 97 5.52 29.34 8.27
N ASN A 98 5.48 28.85 7.03
CA ASN A 98 4.47 27.89 6.59
C ASN A 98 4.78 26.48 7.11
N ASN A 99 3.76 25.73 7.52
CA ASN A 99 3.95 24.34 7.93
C ASN A 99 4.37 23.46 6.74
N THR A 100 5.44 22.71 6.93
CA THR A 100 5.86 21.64 6.02
C THR A 100 5.16 20.36 6.44
N TYR A 101 4.68 19.60 5.46
CA TYR A 101 3.97 18.35 5.70
C TYR A 101 4.62 17.22 4.93
N THR A 102 4.73 16.06 5.57
CA THR A 102 5.18 14.82 4.95
C THR A 102 4.07 13.79 5.03
N THR A 103 3.88 13.05 3.94
CA THR A 103 2.98 11.91 3.92
C THR A 103 3.74 10.67 4.39
N TYR A 104 3.12 9.92 5.28
CA TYR A 104 3.62 8.66 5.79
C TYR A 104 2.73 7.52 5.35
N TYR A 105 3.30 6.35 5.13
CA TYR A 105 2.59 5.14 4.72
C TYR A 105 2.82 4.01 5.71
N LYS A 106 1.83 3.14 5.85
CA LYS A 106 1.94 1.93 6.67
C LYS A 106 1.35 0.73 5.95
N TRP A 107 2.01 -0.40 6.08
CA TRP A 107 1.49 -1.71 5.66
C TRP A 107 0.33 -2.13 6.58
N THR A 108 -0.86 -2.37 6.02
CA THR A 108 -2.09 -2.67 6.79
C THR A 108 -2.85 -3.87 6.20
N PRO A 109 -2.27 -5.08 6.24
CA PRO A 109 -2.86 -6.26 5.59
C PRO A 109 -4.21 -6.66 6.18
N GLU A 110 -4.43 -6.44 7.47
CA GLU A 110 -5.69 -6.76 8.14
C GLU A 110 -6.85 -5.95 7.56
N ARG A 111 -6.59 -4.67 7.23
CA ARG A 111 -7.59 -3.79 6.61
C ARG A 111 -7.91 -4.19 5.18
N PHE A 112 -6.92 -4.68 4.44
CA PHE A 112 -7.12 -5.25 3.12
C PHE A 112 -8.05 -6.48 3.16
N LEU A 113 -7.83 -7.40 4.10
CA LEU A 113 -8.68 -8.59 4.25
C LEU A 113 -10.12 -8.23 4.60
N VAL A 114 -10.33 -7.28 5.52
CA VAL A 114 -11.65 -6.75 5.85
C VAL A 114 -12.30 -6.12 4.61
N TYR A 115 -11.56 -5.28 3.88
CA TYR A 115 -12.04 -4.66 2.66
C TYR A 115 -12.46 -5.69 1.60
N LEU A 116 -11.68 -6.76 1.41
CA LEU A 116 -12.02 -7.84 0.48
C LEU A 116 -13.31 -8.55 0.88
N ARG A 117 -13.44 -8.92 2.15
CA ARG A 117 -14.64 -9.58 2.67
C ARG A 117 -15.88 -8.72 2.45
N ASP A 118 -15.81 -7.46 2.83
CA ASP A 118 -16.96 -6.54 2.76
C ASP A 118 -17.33 -6.26 1.30
N THR A 119 -16.34 -6.13 0.41
CA THR A 119 -16.57 -5.96 -1.04
C THR A 119 -17.22 -7.20 -1.65
N LEU A 120 -16.76 -8.41 -1.29
CA LEU A 120 -17.35 -9.66 -1.76
C LEU A 120 -18.80 -9.80 -1.29
N HIS A 121 -19.06 -9.52 -0.01
CA HIS A 121 -20.40 -9.57 0.56
C HIS A 121 -21.36 -8.62 -0.17
N ALA A 122 -20.94 -7.36 -0.36
CA ALA A 122 -21.73 -6.37 -1.08
C ALA A 122 -22.01 -6.78 -2.53
N LYS A 123 -21.05 -7.43 -3.21
CA LYS A 123 -21.26 -7.95 -4.56
C LYS A 123 -22.25 -9.11 -4.58
N CYS A 124 -22.11 -10.09 -3.71
CA CYS A 124 -23.07 -11.19 -3.60
C CYS A 124 -24.49 -10.69 -3.29
N GLU A 125 -24.65 -9.74 -2.37
CA GLU A 125 -25.95 -9.12 -2.09
C GLU A 125 -26.55 -8.41 -3.31
N THR A 126 -25.72 -7.72 -4.09
CA THR A 126 -26.17 -7.01 -5.29
C THR A 126 -26.69 -7.99 -6.33
N GLU A 127 -25.92 -9.04 -6.63
CA GLU A 127 -26.32 -10.08 -7.59
C GLU A 127 -27.59 -10.81 -7.12
N LEU A 128 -27.68 -11.19 -5.84
CA LEU A 128 -28.87 -11.86 -5.28
C LEU A 128 -30.14 -11.00 -5.35
N LYS A 129 -30.01 -9.67 -5.26
CA LYS A 129 -31.15 -8.76 -5.43
C LYS A 129 -31.64 -8.68 -6.88
N MET A 130 -30.79 -9.00 -7.87
CA MET A 130 -31.19 -9.00 -9.28
C MET A 130 -32.03 -10.23 -9.67
N PHE A 131 -32.05 -11.27 -8.84
CA PHE A 131 -32.87 -12.46 -9.03
C PHE A 131 -34.22 -12.41 -8.27
N LYS A 132 -34.52 -11.30 -7.60
CA LYS A 132 -35.80 -11.05 -6.92
C LYS A 132 -36.58 -9.96 -7.67
#